data_AF-A0A2R6C6J6-F1
#
_entry.id   AF-A0A2R6C6J6-F1
#
_cell.length_a   1.000
_cell.length_b   1.000
_cell.length_c   1.000
_cell.angle_alpha   90.00
_cell.angle_beta   90.00
_cell.angle_gamma   90.00
#
_symmetry.space_group_name_H-M   'P 1'
#
loop_
_entity.id
_entity.type
_entity.pdbx_description
1 polymer ?
#
loop_
_entity_poly.entity_id
_entity_poly.type
_entity_poly.pdbx_seq_one_letter_code
_entity_poly.pdbx_strand_id
1 'polypeptide(L)'
;MRLRNQLALVKRYFDEFCAKLSGDADSYALERLSQLVSQALFDLSAMMATQSTGRKPESYKKLATWLAGEAGLTEEEKEFLVGLAGFRNLLVHGYTQI
;
A
#
# COMPACT_ATOMS: atom_id res chain seq x y z
N MET A 1 -4.09 -10.40 17.10
CA MET A 1 -2.68 -9.96 17.25
C MET A 1 -2.05 -9.55 15.92
N ARG A 2 -2.06 -10.42 14.88
CA ARG A 2 -1.42 -10.16 13.57
C ARG A 2 -1.91 -8.90 12.84
N LEU A 3 -3.22 -8.65 12.77
CA LEU A 3 -3.81 -7.50 12.07
C LEU A 3 -3.40 -6.15 12.69
N ARG A 4 -3.40 -6.07 14.02
CA ARG A 4 -2.97 -4.86 14.77
C ARG A 4 -1.50 -4.56 14.53
N ASN A 5 -0.64 -5.57 14.52
CA ASN A 5 0.78 -5.40 14.21
C ASN A 5 0.98 -4.91 12.78
N GLN A 6 0.21 -5.44 11.82
CA GLN A 6 0.26 -4.98 10.44
C GLN A 6 -0.19 -3.53 10.29
N LEU A 7 -1.28 -3.13 10.96
CA LEU A 7 -1.72 -1.74 10.98
C LEU A 7 -0.66 -0.81 11.60
N ALA A 8 -0.01 -1.24 12.69
CA ALA A 8 1.07 -0.48 13.31
C ALA A 8 2.25 -0.29 12.35
N LEU A 9 2.55 -1.32 11.53
CA LEU A 9 3.60 -1.25 10.52
C LEU A 9 3.26 -0.25 9.39
N VAL A 10 2.00 -0.27 8.92
CA VAL A 10 1.51 0.71 7.93
C VAL A 10 1.70 2.13 8.45
N LYS A 11 1.23 2.39 9.69
CA LYS A 11 1.35 3.72 10.33
C LYS A 11 2.80 4.16 10.43
N ARG A 12 3.67 3.29 10.94
CA ARG A 12 5.10 3.59 11.10
C ARG A 12 5.73 4.00 9.77
N TYR A 13 5.54 3.23 8.70
CA TYR A 13 6.13 3.58 7.41
C TYR A 13 5.54 4.85 6.81
N PHE A 14 4.24 5.10 7.03
CA PHE A 14 3.59 6.32 6.58
C PHE A 14 4.15 7.56 7.31
N ASP A 15 4.33 7.45 8.63
CA ASP A 15 4.93 8.52 9.43
C ASP A 15 6.39 8.79 9.00
N GLU A 16 7.18 7.73 8.76
CA GLU A 16 8.55 7.84 8.23
C GLU A 16 8.57 8.49 6.83
N PHE A 17 7.61 8.13 5.96
CA PHE A 17 7.45 8.74 4.64
C PHE A 17 7.15 10.24 4.75
N CYS A 18 6.18 10.64 5.57
CA CYS A 18 5.83 12.05 5.78
C CYS A 18 6.99 12.86 6.37
N ALA A 19 7.71 12.28 7.34
CA ALA A 19 8.89 12.92 7.93
C ALA A 19 10.01 13.12 6.89
N LYS A 20 10.21 12.17 5.98
CA LYS A 20 11.18 12.32 4.89
C LYS A 20 10.74 13.31 3.83
N LEU A 21 9.47 13.30 3.44
CA LEU A 21 8.94 14.21 2.44
C LEU A 21 9.04 15.69 2.84
N SER A 22 8.97 15.97 4.15
CA SER A 22 9.05 17.31 4.72
C SER A 22 10.46 17.80 5.03
N GLY A 23 11.49 16.95 4.84
CA GLY A 23 12.89 17.28 5.09
C GLY A 23 13.72 17.29 3.81
N ASP A 24 15.04 17.17 3.97
CA ASP A 24 15.97 16.99 2.84
C ASP A 24 15.94 15.51 2.41
N ALA A 25 15.20 15.25 1.35
CA ALA A 25 14.79 13.91 0.97
C ALA A 25 15.64 13.38 -0.19
N ASP A 26 16.44 12.36 0.06
CA ASP A 26 17.02 11.53 -1.00
C ASP A 26 15.87 10.81 -1.74
N SER A 27 15.85 10.91 -3.07
CA SER A 27 14.82 10.29 -3.92
C SER A 27 14.76 8.78 -3.70
N TYR A 28 15.89 8.13 -3.44
CA TYR A 28 15.94 6.71 -3.13
C TYR A 28 15.21 6.38 -1.82
N ALA A 29 15.37 7.20 -0.79
CA ALA A 29 14.71 7.00 0.49
C ALA A 29 13.18 7.17 0.35
N LEU A 30 12.73 8.17 -0.43
CA LEU A 30 11.32 8.37 -0.71
C LEU A 30 10.72 7.20 -1.50
N GLU A 31 11.37 6.76 -2.57
CA GLU A 31 10.94 5.60 -3.35
C GLU A 31 10.82 4.35 -2.46
N ARG A 32 11.82 4.11 -1.61
CA ARG A 32 11.81 2.97 -0.70
C ARG A 32 10.68 3.04 0.31
N LEU A 33 10.44 4.21 0.89
CA LEU A 33 9.34 4.41 1.84
C LEU A 33 7.98 4.27 1.14
N SER A 34 7.81 4.79 -0.07
CA SER A 34 6.61 4.58 -0.88
C SER A 34 6.34 3.09 -1.14
N GLN A 35 7.36 2.29 -1.44
CA GLN A 35 7.24 0.84 -1.56
C GLN A 35 6.76 0.19 -0.25
N LEU A 36 7.40 0.53 0.87
CA LEU A 36 7.11 -0.05 2.17
C LEU A 36 5.69 0.27 2.66
N VAL A 37 5.26 1.52 2.50
CA VAL A 37 3.89 1.95 2.81
C VAL A 37 2.89 1.18 1.95
N SER A 38 3.10 1.16 0.63
CA SER A 38 2.18 0.50 -0.31
C SER A 38 2.07 -1.00 -0.02
N GLN A 39 3.21 -1.67 0.18
CA GLN A 39 3.23 -3.10 0.49
C GLN A 39 2.54 -3.40 1.82
N ALA A 40 2.89 -2.65 2.88
CA ALA A 40 2.28 -2.87 4.18
C ALA A 40 0.76 -2.65 4.15
N LEU A 41 0.30 -1.64 3.40
CA LEU A 41 -1.12 -1.34 3.21
C LEU A 41 -1.83 -2.49 2.50
N PHE A 42 -1.33 -2.97 1.37
CA PHE A 42 -1.97 -4.07 0.65
C PHE A 42 -1.90 -5.40 1.40
N ASP A 43 -0.84 -5.66 2.18
CA ASP A 43 -0.78 -6.82 3.05
C ASP A 43 -1.86 -6.74 4.14
N LEU A 44 -2.09 -5.56 4.73
CA LEU A 44 -3.19 -5.33 5.65
C LEU A 44 -4.54 -5.58 4.99
N SER A 45 -4.77 -5.01 3.80
CA SER A 45 -6.01 -5.21 3.05
C SER A 45 -6.24 -6.68 2.72
N ALA A 46 -5.20 -7.42 2.32
CA ALA A 46 -5.33 -8.84 2.03
C ALA A 46 -5.71 -9.65 3.27
N MET A 47 -5.15 -9.31 4.42
CA MET A 47 -5.53 -9.93 5.69
C MET A 47 -6.97 -9.63 6.06
N MET A 48 -7.42 -8.38 5.91
CA MET A 48 -8.80 -7.99 6.16
C MET A 48 -9.76 -8.71 5.21
N ALA A 49 -9.49 -8.69 3.90
CA ALA A 49 -10.31 -9.34 2.89
C ALA A 49 -10.45 -10.85 3.13
N THR A 50 -9.34 -11.52 3.50
CA THR A 50 -9.35 -12.94 3.82
C THR A 50 -10.20 -13.23 5.05
N GLN A 51 -10.15 -12.37 6.07
CA GLN A 51 -10.97 -12.53 7.27
C GLN A 51 -12.46 -12.26 7.01
N SER A 52 -12.79 -11.26 6.20
CA SER A 52 -14.18 -10.88 5.92
C SER A 52 -14.86 -11.79 4.90
N THR A 53 -14.15 -12.26 3.88
CA THR A 53 -14.74 -12.99 2.74
C THR A 53 -14.31 -14.45 2.64
N GLY A 54 -13.37 -14.89 3.49
CA GLY A 54 -12.79 -16.23 3.43
C GLY A 54 -11.85 -16.47 2.24
N ARG A 55 -11.63 -15.45 1.38
CA ARG A 55 -10.76 -15.56 0.19
C ARG A 55 -9.92 -14.29 0.02
N LYS A 56 -8.71 -14.46 -0.52
CA LYS A 56 -7.89 -13.32 -0.95
C LYS A 56 -8.28 -12.92 -2.38
N PRO A 57 -8.47 -11.62 -2.68
CA PRO A 57 -8.68 -11.16 -4.05
C PRO A 57 -7.55 -11.59 -4.99
N GLU A 58 -7.90 -11.95 -6.22
CA GLU A 58 -7.00 -12.55 -7.22
C GLU A 58 -5.92 -11.60 -7.75
N SER A 59 -6.04 -10.29 -7.51
CA SER A 59 -5.06 -9.29 -7.94
C SER A 59 -5.01 -8.11 -6.99
N TYR A 60 -3.87 -7.39 -6.98
CA TYR A 60 -3.74 -6.15 -6.21
C TYR A 60 -4.73 -5.06 -6.65
N LYS A 61 -5.10 -5.01 -7.94
CA LYS A 61 -6.16 -4.08 -8.42
C LYS A 61 -7.52 -4.43 -7.82
N LYS A 62 -7.91 -5.72 -7.81
CA LYS A 62 -9.15 -6.17 -7.15
C LYS A 62 -9.11 -5.89 -5.65
N LEU A 63 -7.95 -6.06 -5.03
CA LEU A 63 -7.75 -5.77 -3.61
C LEU A 63 -7.86 -4.27 -3.29
N ALA A 64 -7.33 -3.40 -4.17
CA ALA A 64 -7.45 -1.95 -4.07
C ALA A 64 -8.91 -1.50 -4.17
N THR A 65 -9.65 -2.02 -5.17
CA THR A 65 -11.08 -1.75 -5.33
C THR A 65 -11.88 -2.23 -4.11
N TRP A 66 -11.56 -3.42 -3.58
CA TRP A 66 -12.21 -3.94 -2.38
C TRP A 66 -11.95 -3.04 -1.17
N LEU A 67 -10.69 -2.66 -0.92
CA LEU A 67 -10.32 -1.78 0.18
C LEU A 67 -11.07 -0.44 0.09
N ALA A 68 -11.15 0.15 -1.11
CA ALA A 68 -11.83 1.42 -1.30
C ALA A 68 -13.31 1.35 -0.94
N GLY A 69 -14.00 0.25 -1.32
CA GLY A 69 -15.39 0.02 -0.93
C GLY A 69 -15.57 -0.13 0.58
N GLU A 70 -14.71 -0.92 1.23
CA GLU A 70 -14.78 -1.14 2.69
C GLU A 70 -14.48 0.12 3.51
N ALA A 71 -13.57 0.96 3.01
CA ALA A 71 -13.18 2.20 3.68
C ALA A 71 -14.11 3.39 3.32
N GLY A 72 -15.08 3.21 2.42
CA GLY A 72 -15.99 4.26 1.99
C GLY A 72 -15.28 5.39 1.23
N LEU A 73 -14.24 5.05 0.46
CA LEU A 73 -13.45 6.02 -0.30
C LEU A 73 -14.20 6.51 -1.54
N THR A 74 -13.88 7.73 -1.95
CA THR A 74 -14.32 8.32 -3.21
C THR A 74 -13.74 7.59 -4.43
N GLU A 75 -14.32 7.82 -5.61
CA GLU A 75 -13.80 7.24 -6.85
C GLU A 75 -12.37 7.74 -7.17
N GLU A 76 -12.04 9.00 -6.85
CA GLU A 76 -10.67 9.54 -7.04
C GLU A 76 -9.65 8.81 -6.14
N GLU A 77 -9.98 8.61 -4.86
CA GLU A 77 -9.12 7.88 -3.92
C GLU A 77 -8.98 6.39 -4.31
N LYS A 78 -10.04 5.80 -4.85
CA LYS A 78 -10.03 4.45 -5.41
C LYS A 78 -9.13 4.37 -6.64
N GLU A 79 -9.22 5.31 -7.57
CA GLU A 79 -8.33 5.40 -8.74
C GLU A 79 -6.88 5.54 -8.31
N PHE A 80 -6.60 6.38 -7.30
CA PHE A 80 -5.28 6.49 -6.69
C PHE A 80 -4.80 5.15 -6.13
N LEU A 81 -5.61 4.44 -5.34
CA LEU A 81 -5.25 3.12 -4.79
C LEU A 81 -5.00 2.07 -5.88
N VAL A 82 -5.80 2.06 -6.95
CA VAL A 82 -5.61 1.16 -8.09
C VAL A 82 -4.33 1.52 -8.85
N GLY A 83 -4.03 2.80 -8.99
CA GLY A 83 -2.77 3.31 -9.53
C GLY A 83 -1.58 2.89 -8.67
N LEU A 84 -1.69 3.01 -7.34
CA LEU A 84 -0.67 2.62 -6.37
C LEU A 84 -0.36 1.11 -6.43
N ALA A 85 -1.39 0.27 -6.60
CA ALA A 85 -1.23 -1.16 -6.83
C ALA A 85 -0.42 -1.46 -8.11
N GLY A 86 -0.56 -0.64 -9.15
CA GLY A 86 0.25 -0.72 -10.37
C GLY A 86 1.67 -0.19 -10.18
N PHE A 87 1.82 0.94 -9.48
CA PHE A 87 3.10 1.59 -9.21
C PHE A 87 4.02 0.72 -8.36
N ARG A 88 3.48 -0.01 -7.37
CA ARG A 88 4.25 -1.00 -6.61
C ARG A 88 4.87 -2.08 -7.50
N ASN A 89 4.23 -2.46 -8.61
CA ASN A 89 4.82 -3.41 -9.56
C ASN A 89 5.96 -2.77 -10.36
N LEU A 90 5.83 -1.51 -10.76
CA LEU A 90 6.90 -0.75 -11.42
C LEU A 90 8.10 -0.54 -10.51
N LEU A 91 7.88 -0.27 -9.22
CA LEU A 91 8.96 -0.12 -8.24
C LEU A 91 9.66 -1.45 -7.93
N VAL A 92 8.97 -2.59 -7.97
CA VAL A 92 9.59 -3.90 -7.72
C VAL A 92 10.31 -4.44 -8.96
N HIS A 93 9.77 -4.18 -10.16
CA HIS A 93 10.33 -4.69 -11.41
C HIS A 93 11.24 -3.69 -12.14
N GLY A 94 11.14 -2.39 -11.88
CA GLY A 94 11.96 -1.35 -12.52
C GLY A 94 13.46 -1.47 -12.19
N TYR A 95 13.83 -1.95 -11.00
CA TYR A 95 15.23 -2.23 -10.66
C TYR A 95 15.81 -3.45 -11.41
N THR A 96 15.00 -4.23 -12.13
CA THR A 96 15.54 -5.30 -13.01
C THR A 96 16.00 -4.78 -14.38
N GLN A 97 15.80 -3.50 -14.68
CA GLN A 97 16.25 -2.85 -15.92
C GLN A 97 17.40 -1.85 -15.70
N ILE A 98 17.95 -1.76 -14.48
CA ILE A 98 19.12 -0.93 -14.16
C ILE A 98 20.31 -1.84 -13.88
#